data_AF-A0A7V2SK01-F1
#
_entry.id   AF-A0A7V2SK01-F1
#
_cell.length_a   1.000
_cell.length_b   1.000
_cell.length_c   1.000
_cell.angle_alpha   90.00
_cell.angle_beta   90.00
_cell.angle_gamma   90.00
#
_symmetry.space_group_name_H-M   'P 1'
#
loop_
_entity.id
_entity.type
_entity.pdbx_description
1 polymer ?
#
loop_
_entity_poly.entity_id
_entity_poly.type
_entity_poly.pdbx_seq_one_letter_code
_entity_poly.pdbx_strand_id
1 'polypeptide(L)' 'FIDWLTGPKGQAAIAAYKLDGQQLFFPNAR' A
#
# COMPACT_ATOMS: atom_id res chain seq x y z
N PHE A 1 -6.05 -2.98 -13.13
CA PHE A 1 -5.71 -3.57 -11.81
C PHE A 1 -4.25 -3.30 -11.46
N ILE A 2 -3.30 -3.66 -12.33
CA ILE A 2 -1.87 -3.32 -12.18
C ILE A 2 -1.65 -1.82 -11.92
N ASP A 3 -2.31 -0.95 -12.70
CA ASP A 3 -2.15 0.52 -12.56
C ASP A 3 -2.62 1.06 -11.21
N TRP A 4 -3.62 0.40 -10.61
CA TRP A 4 -4.06 0.76 -9.27
C TRP A 4 -3.05 0.29 -8.23
N LEU A 5 -2.53 -0.93 -8.38
CA LEU A 5 -1.57 -1.55 -7.45
C LEU A 5 -0.24 -0.79 -7.40
N THR A 6 0.28 -0.35 -8.55
CA THR A 6 1.54 0.41 -8.64
C THR A 6 1.34 1.92 -8.53
N GLY A 7 0.12 2.42 -8.70
CA GLY A 7 -0.18 3.85 -8.69
C GLY A 7 -0.30 4.46 -7.28
N PRO A 8 -0.34 5.81 -7.19
CA PRO A 8 -0.34 6.53 -5.91
C PRO A 8 -1.50 6.14 -4.99
N LYS A 9 -2.68 5.88 -5.56
CA LYS A 9 -3.87 5.48 -4.79
C LYS A 9 -3.71 4.10 -4.13
N GLY A 10 -3.14 3.12 -4.84
CA GLY A 10 -2.92 1.79 -4.26
C GLY A 10 -1.82 1.81 -3.22
N GLN A 11 -0.72 2.51 -3.49
CA GLN A 11 0.38 2.66 -2.53
C GLN A 11 -0.06 3.34 -1.23
N ALA A 12 -0.95 4.35 -1.32
CA ALA A 12 -1.55 4.98 -0.14
C ALA A 12 -2.42 4.00 0.67
N ALA A 13 -3.23 3.18 0.00
CA ALA A 13 -4.05 2.16 0.65
C ALA A 13 -3.18 1.08 1.32
N ILE A 14 -2.10 0.67 0.67
CA ILE A 14 -1.12 -0.29 1.22
C ILE A 14 -0.44 0.27 2.48
N ALA A 15 -0.03 1.54 2.46
CA ALA A 15 0.59 2.21 3.61
C ALA A 15 -0.37 2.39 4.79
N ALA A 16 -1.67 2.58 4.51
CA ALA A 16 -2.69 2.76 5.53
C ALA A 16 -3.12 1.45 6.21
N TYR A 17 -2.83 0.30 5.59
CA TYR A 17 -3.24 -0.99 6.14
C TYR A 17 -2.39 -1.38 7.35
N LYS A 18 -3.06 -1.57 8.49
CA LYS A 18 -2.47 -2.08 9.72
C LYS A 18 -3.26 -3.27 10.23
N LEU A 19 -2.55 -4.29 10.69
CA LEU A 19 -3.12 -5.43 11.40
C LEU A 19 -2.55 -5.42 12.82
N ASP A 20 -3.41 -5.48 13.82
CA ASP A 20 -3.02 -5.44 15.24
C ASP A 20 -2.12 -4.23 15.59
N GLY A 21 -2.37 -3.09 14.94
CA GLY A 21 -1.59 -1.85 15.12
C GLY A 21 -0.24 -1.82 14.41
N GLN A 22 0.18 -2.92 13.78
CA GLN A 22 1.43 -3.02 13.05
C GLN A 22 1.22 -2.84 11.54
N GLN A 23 2.12 -2.10 10.91
CA GLN A 23 2.13 -1.94 9.46
C GLN A 23 2.80 -3.16 8.84
N LEU A 24 2.01 -3.97 8.12
CA LEU A 24 2.46 -5.23 7.55
C LEU A 24 3.05 -5.06 6.14
N PHE A 25 2.66 -3.99 5.43
CA PHE A 25 3.08 -3.73 4.06
C PHE A 25 3.76 -2.38 3.92
N PHE A 26 4.81 -2.35 3.10
CA PHE A 26 5.60 -1.16 2.85
C PHE A 26 5.48 -0.79 1.37
N PRO A 27 5.16 0.49 1.04
CA PRO A 27 5.14 0.95 -0.33
C PRO A 27 6.52 0.77 -0.98
N ASN A 28 6.57 0.13 -2.15
CA ASN A 28 7.81 -0.07 -2.90
C ASN A 28 7.65 0.15 -4.41
N ALA A 29 6.52 0.70 -4.86
CA ALA A 29 6.40 1.14 -6.23
C ALA A 29 7.27 2.40 -6.45
N ARG A 30 8.07 2.38 -7.52
CA ARG A 30 8.96 3.47 -7.91
C ARG A 30 8.21 4.73 -8.33
#